data_AF-A0A7S2MVG8-F1
#
_entry.id   AF-A0A7S2MVG8-F1
#
_cell.length_a   1.000
_cell.length_b   1.000
_cell.length_c   1.000
_cell.angle_alpha   90.00
_cell.angle_beta   90.00
_cell.angle_gamma   90.00
#
_symmetry.space_group_name_H-M   'P 1'
#
loop_
_entity.id
_entity.type
_entity.pdbx_description
1 polymer ?
#
loop_
_entity_poly.entity_id
_entity_poly.type
_entity_poly.pdbx_seq_one_letter_code
_entity_poly.pdbx_strand_id
1 'polypeptide(L)'
;ALVPMAISYELLPEDQSFYDELQGLPREPLRTIGLFRWALRGLRGELAPYGDAHIRFGSAWVMDTSSDLMALLGGVQSELVALTTISTLHMHALAEVLELPGASVVKAARADGIPL
;
A
#
# COMPACT_ATOMS: atom_id res chain seq x y z
N ALA A 1 23.53 13.85 -1.10
CA ALA A 1 22.54 13.78 -0.02
C ALA A 1 21.72 12.51 -0.21
N LEU A 2 21.39 11.84 0.88
CA LEU A 2 20.56 10.63 0.92
C LEU A 2 19.17 11.01 1.46
N VAL A 3 18.11 10.65 0.75
CA VAL A 3 16.74 10.97 1.16
C VAL A 3 15.96 9.67 1.36
N PRO A 4 15.53 9.35 2.60
CA PRO A 4 14.68 8.20 2.85
C PRO A 4 13.33 8.38 2.16
N MET A 5 12.84 7.33 1.52
CA MET A 5 11.54 7.32 0.85
C MET A 5 10.83 6.02 1.19
N ALA A 6 9.62 6.12 1.72
CA ALA A 6 8.73 4.99 1.94
C ALA A 6 7.55 5.06 0.97
N ILE A 7 7.24 3.93 0.33
CA ILE A 7 6.09 3.76 -0.55
C ILE A 7 5.25 2.64 0.04
N SER A 8 4.06 2.99 0.54
CA SER A 8 3.04 2.04 0.97
C SER A 8 1.92 2.05 -0.06
N TYR A 9 1.54 0.88 -0.58
CA TYR A 9 0.48 0.76 -1.58
C TYR A 9 -0.55 -0.26 -1.10
N GLU A 10 -1.80 0.04 -1.35
CA GLU A 10 -2.96 -0.77 -1.01
C GLU A 10 -3.69 -1.15 -2.29
N LEU A 11 -4.11 -2.43 -2.43
CA LEU A 11 -5.01 -2.96 -3.47
C LEU A 11 -4.78 -2.44 -4.90
N LEU A 12 -4.04 -3.19 -5.72
CA LEU A 12 -4.11 -2.94 -7.16
C LEU A 12 -5.50 -3.39 -7.65
N PRO A 13 -6.27 -2.57 -8.38
CA PRO A 13 -7.50 -3.03 -9.05
C PRO A 13 -7.25 -4.24 -9.96
N GLU A 14 -5.99 -4.48 -10.34
CA GLU A 14 -5.48 -5.61 -11.09
C GLU A 14 -5.24 -6.88 -10.24
N ASP A 15 -5.42 -6.84 -8.91
CA ASP A 15 -5.04 -7.91 -7.98
C ASP A 15 -5.58 -9.28 -8.39
N GLN A 16 -6.84 -9.37 -8.81
CA GLN A 16 -7.39 -10.65 -9.26
C GLN A 16 -6.71 -11.14 -10.54
N SER A 17 -6.46 -10.27 -11.51
CA SER A 17 -5.81 -10.66 -12.77
C SER A 17 -4.34 -11.04 -12.56
N PHE A 18 -3.64 -10.38 -11.63
CA PHE A 18 -2.29 -10.76 -11.23
C PHE A 18 -2.28 -12.07 -10.44
N TYR A 19 -3.25 -12.27 -9.55
CA TYR A 19 -3.39 -13.50 -8.77
C TYR A 19 -3.68 -14.69 -9.69
N ASP A 20 -4.59 -14.51 -10.65
CA ASP A 20 -4.90 -15.50 -11.68
C ASP A 20 -3.64 -15.82 -12.52
N GLU A 21 -2.87 -14.81 -12.91
CA GLU A 21 -1.60 -14.97 -13.63
C GLU A 21 -0.55 -15.73 -12.80
N LEU A 22 -0.42 -15.44 -11.50
CA LEU A 22 0.44 -16.17 -10.55
C LEU A 22 0.02 -17.63 -10.38
N GLN A 23 -1.27 -17.93 -10.49
CA GLN A 23 -1.81 -19.29 -10.50
C GLN A 23 -1.63 -20.00 -11.86
N GLY A 24 -1.02 -19.33 -12.85
CA GLY A 24 -0.81 -19.86 -14.19
C GLY A 24 -2.06 -19.80 -15.07
N LEU A 25 -3.11 -19.08 -14.67
CA LEU A 25 -4.26 -18.83 -15.52
C LEU A 25 -3.87 -17.83 -16.62
N PRO A 26 -4.30 -18.06 -17.88
CA PRO A 26 -3.97 -17.17 -18.97
C PRO A 26 -4.68 -15.83 -18.78
N ARG A 27 -3.91 -14.74 -18.91
CA ARG A 27 -4.43 -13.37 -18.85
C ARG A 27 -5.53 -13.18 -19.90
N GLU A 28 -6.68 -12.64 -19.47
CA GLU A 28 -7.78 -12.38 -20.39
C GLU A 28 -7.34 -11.37 -21.46
N PRO A 29 -7.55 -11.63 -22.76
CA PRO A 29 -7.17 -10.68 -23.80
C PRO A 29 -7.93 -9.35 -23.64
N LEU A 30 -7.24 -8.24 -23.85
CA LEU A 30 -7.84 -6.90 -23.85
C LEU A 30 -8.91 -6.80 -24.94
N ARG A 31 -10.18 -6.89 -24.56
CA ARG A 31 -11.33 -6.75 -25.46
C ARG A 31 -12.02 -5.42 -25.20
N THR A 32 -12.50 -4.77 -26.26
CA THR A 32 -13.31 -3.54 -26.17
C THR A 32 -14.54 -3.72 -25.29
N ILE A 33 -15.15 -4.91 -25.30
CA ILE A 33 -16.29 -5.22 -24.41
C ILE A 33 -15.92 -5.23 -22.93
N GLY A 34 -14.67 -5.60 -22.60
CA GLY A 34 -14.14 -5.52 -21.24
C GLY A 34 -14.05 -4.08 -20.76
N LEU A 35 -13.58 -3.17 -21.62
CA LEU A 35 -13.55 -1.73 -21.34
C LEU A 35 -14.96 -1.15 -21.13
N PHE A 36 -15.91 -1.50 -22.00
CA PHE A 36 -17.31 -1.08 -21.83
C PHE A 36 -17.92 -1.58 -20.51
N ARG A 37 -17.68 -2.85 -20.16
CA ARG A 37 -18.16 -3.43 -18.89
C ARG A 37 -17.52 -2.72 -17.69
N TRP A 38 -16.23 -2.43 -17.75
CA TRP A 38 -15.51 -1.68 -16.71
C TRP A 38 -16.08 -0.27 -16.54
N ALA A 39 -16.31 0.46 -17.64
CA ALA A 39 -16.89 1.80 -17.61
C ALA A 39 -18.32 1.81 -17.01
N LEU A 40 -19.14 0.82 -17.38
CA LEU A 40 -20.48 0.62 -16.81
C LEU A 40 -20.43 0.36 -15.29
N ARG A 41 -19.49 -0.46 -14.82
CA ARG A 41 -19.28 -0.68 -13.38
C ARG A 41 -18.85 0.61 -12.68
N GLY A 42 -17.98 1.41 -13.31
CA GLY A 42 -17.58 2.71 -12.78
C GLY A 42 -18.75 3.67 -12.63
N LEU A 43 -19.60 3.77 -13.65
CA LEU A 43 -20.81 4.59 -13.61
C LEU A 43 -21.82 4.14 -12.53
N ARG A 44 -21.80 2.86 -12.16
CA ARG A 44 -22.66 2.29 -11.10
C ARG A 44 -22.03 2.36 -9.70
N GLY A 45 -20.80 2.84 -9.57
CA GLY A 45 -20.06 2.79 -8.30
C GLY A 45 -19.70 1.37 -7.85
N GLU A 46 -19.66 0.41 -8.77
CA GLU A 46 -19.33 -1.00 -8.53
C GLU A 46 -17.83 -1.30 -8.75
N LEU A 47 -17.03 -0.27 -9.02
CA LEU A 47 -15.59 -0.38 -8.98
C LEU A 47 -15.15 -0.36 -7.52
N ALA A 48 -14.26 -1.29 -7.16
CA ALA A 48 -13.58 -1.21 -5.88
C ALA A 48 -12.89 0.16 -5.77
N PRO A 49 -12.76 0.73 -4.56
CA PRO A 49 -11.92 1.90 -4.37
C PRO A 49 -10.56 1.62 -5.00
N TYR A 50 -10.08 2.56 -5.83
CA TYR A 50 -8.75 2.48 -6.40
C TYR A 50 -7.75 2.34 -5.25
N GLY A 51 -6.73 1.50 -5.45
CA GLY A 51 -5.67 1.35 -4.49
C GLY A 51 -5.08 2.67 -4.03
N ASP A 52 -4.88 2.80 -2.72
CA ASP A 52 -4.25 3.98 -2.15
C ASP A 52 -2.73 3.80 -2.17
N ALA A 53 -2.03 4.77 -2.77
CA ALA A 53 -0.57 4.83 -2.75
C ALA A 53 -0.12 6.00 -1.87
N HIS A 54 0.52 5.69 -0.76
CA HIS A 54 1.10 6.64 0.17
C HIS A 54 2.60 6.71 -0.06
N ILE A 55 3.06 7.87 -0.53
CA ILE A 55 4.48 8.16 -0.70
C ILE A 55 4.88 9.19 0.34
N ARG A 56 5.87 8.85 1.18
CA ARG A 56 6.40 9.75 2.21
C ARG A 56 7.90 9.85 2.09
N PHE A 57 8.40 11.08 2.23
CA PHE A 57 9.82 11.39 2.19
C PHE A 57 10.30 11.81 3.58
N GLY A 58 11.49 11.35 3.93
CA GLY A 58 12.21 11.79 5.09
C GLY A 58 13.03 13.05 4.81
N SER A 59 13.79 13.43 5.83
CA SER A 59 14.76 14.50 5.79
C SER A 59 15.95 14.11 4.91
N ALA A 60 16.54 15.09 4.22
CA ALA A 60 17.76 14.84 3.46
C ALA A 60 18.97 14.75 4.41
N TRP A 61 19.65 13.61 4.38
CA TRP A 61 20.90 13.39 5.10
C TRP A 61 22.08 13.79 4.21
N VAL A 62 22.87 14.75 4.68
CA VAL A 62 24.13 15.11 4.02
C VAL A 62 25.14 13.99 4.30
N MET A 63 25.84 13.56 3.27
CA MET A 63 26.84 12.50 3.37
C MET A 63 28.14 13.04 2.79
N ASP A 64 29.18 13.07 3.62
CA ASP A 64 30.53 13.50 3.28
C ASP A 64 31.57 12.50 3.81
N THR A 65 32.85 12.75 3.54
CA THR A 65 33.95 11.85 3.93
C THR A 65 34.18 11.76 5.44
N SER A 66 33.57 12.64 6.24
CA SER A 66 33.67 12.65 7.70
C SER A 66 32.49 12.00 8.40
N SER A 67 31.47 11.59 7.65
CA SER A 67 30.22 11.03 8.17
C SER A 67 30.46 9.63 8.75
N ASP A 68 29.94 9.38 9.96
CA ASP A 68 29.86 8.02 10.51
C ASP A 68 28.77 7.24 9.78
N LEU A 69 29.19 6.29 8.94
CA LEU A 69 28.30 5.48 8.14
C LEU A 69 27.31 4.68 9.00
N MET A 70 27.73 4.14 10.15
CA MET A 70 26.87 3.29 10.97
C MET A 70 25.78 4.11 11.66
N ALA A 71 26.14 5.29 12.19
CA ALA A 71 25.17 6.22 12.76
C ALA A 71 24.17 6.71 11.71
N LEU A 72 24.65 7.05 10.51
CA LEU A 72 23.82 7.50 9.39
C LEU A 72 22.83 6.41 8.95
N LEU A 73 23.28 5.17 8.80
CA LEU A 73 22.40 4.05 8.43
C LEU A 73 21.33 3.78 9.50
N GLY A 74 21.70 3.84 10.79
CA GLY A 74 20.74 3.72 11.88
C GLY A 74 19.67 4.81 11.87
N GLY A 75 20.07 6.06 11.58
CA GLY A 75 19.16 7.19 11.43
C GLY A 75 18.18 7.01 10.26
N VAL A 76 18.71 6.68 9.09
CA VAL A 76 17.91 6.42 7.87
C VAL A 76 16.92 5.28 8.10
N GLN A 77 17.36 4.18 8.73
CA GLN A 77 16.49 3.05 9.02
C GLN A 77 15.36 3.44 9.98
N SER A 78 15.66 4.20 11.02
CA SER A 78 14.66 4.70 11.97
C SER A 78 13.63 5.59 11.28
N GLU A 79 14.07 6.42 10.35
CA GLU A 79 13.19 7.31 9.59
C GLU A 79 12.31 6.53 8.59
N LEU A 80 12.86 5.54 7.89
CA LEU A 80 12.07 4.66 7.02
C LEU A 80 10.97 3.91 7.79
N VAL A 81 11.27 3.42 9.00
CA VAL A 81 10.26 2.81 9.88
C VAL A 81 9.16 3.81 10.22
N ALA A 82 9.51 5.04 10.58
CA ALA A 82 8.54 6.09 10.91
C ALA A 82 7.71 6.57 9.71
N LEU A 83 8.25 6.48 8.49
CA LEU A 83 7.55 6.85 7.25
C LEU A 83 6.63 5.75 6.73
N THR A 84 6.80 4.51 7.18
CA THR A 84 5.97 3.39 6.76
C THR A 84 4.54 3.59 7.26
N THR A 85 3.57 3.55 6.36
CA THR A 85 2.15 3.74 6.70
C THR A 85 1.47 2.39 6.85
N ILE A 86 0.67 2.24 7.91
CA ILE A 86 -0.14 1.04 8.13
C ILE A 86 -1.37 1.16 7.24
N SER A 87 -1.52 0.25 6.29
CA SER A 87 -2.65 0.23 5.37
C SER A 87 -3.83 -0.58 5.93
N THR A 88 -4.97 -0.51 5.25
CA THR A 88 -6.16 -1.35 5.52
C THR A 88 -5.85 -2.85 5.50
N LEU A 89 -5.00 -3.34 4.58
CA LEU A 89 -4.53 -4.73 4.47
C LEU A 89 -3.82 -5.18 5.74
N HIS A 90 -2.95 -4.34 6.31
CA HIS A 90 -2.26 -4.64 7.56
C HIS A 90 -3.26 -4.77 8.71
N MET A 91 -4.29 -3.92 8.74
CA MET A 91 -5.36 -4.02 9.74
C MET A 91 -6.23 -5.26 9.56
N HIS A 92 -6.49 -5.69 8.33
CA HIS A 92 -7.16 -6.93 8.04
C HIS A 92 -6.34 -8.15 8.48
N ALA A 93 -5.03 -8.18 8.17
CA ALA A 93 -4.14 -9.25 8.61
C ALA A 93 -4.02 -9.30 10.14
N LEU A 94 -3.91 -8.15 10.81
CA LEU A 94 -3.92 -8.07 12.27
C LEU A 94 -5.24 -8.60 12.85
N ALA A 95 -6.38 -8.24 12.24
CA ALA A 95 -7.68 -8.73 12.67
C ALA A 95 -7.79 -10.25 12.56
N GLU A 96 -7.23 -10.85 11.50
CA GLU A 96 -7.18 -12.31 11.33
C GLU A 96 -6.38 -12.99 12.44
N VAL A 97 -5.19 -12.47 12.76
CA VAL A 97 -4.34 -12.98 13.85
C VAL A 97 -5.04 -12.88 15.21
N LEU A 98 -5.85 -11.84 15.41
CA LEU A 98 -6.60 -11.60 16.65
C LEU A 98 -8.00 -12.27 16.67
N GLU A 99 -8.36 -13.02 15.62
CA GLU A 99 -9.69 -13.63 15.44
C GLU A 99 -10.85 -12.61 15.55
N LEU A 100 -10.63 -11.38 15.04
CA LEU A 100 -11.60 -10.29 15.03
C LEU A 100 -12.16 -10.03 13.61
N PRO A 101 -13.38 -9.48 13.48
CA PRO A 101 -13.89 -9.07 12.17
C PRO A 101 -13.06 -7.91 11.59
N GLY A 102 -12.37 -8.13 10.47
CA GLY A 102 -11.46 -7.13 9.87
C GLY A 102 -12.11 -5.77 9.57
N ALA A 103 -13.35 -5.77 9.07
CA ALA A 103 -14.09 -4.53 8.84
C ALA A 103 -14.32 -3.70 10.11
N SER A 104 -14.50 -4.36 11.26
CA SER A 104 -14.66 -3.69 12.56
C SER A 104 -13.33 -3.08 13.04
N VAL A 105 -12.22 -3.78 12.82
CA VAL A 105 -10.87 -3.29 13.18
C VAL A 105 -10.49 -2.07 12.35
N VAL A 106 -10.67 -2.14 11.02
CA VAL A 106 -10.43 -0.99 10.13
C VAL A 106 -11.29 0.22 10.53
N LYS A 107 -12.58 0.00 10.82
CA LYS A 107 -13.48 1.05 11.27
C LYS A 107 -13.04 1.66 12.59
N ALA A 108 -12.62 0.84 13.55
CA ALA A 108 -12.12 1.30 14.85
C ALA A 108 -10.84 2.11 14.71
N ALA A 109 -9.88 1.65 13.90
CA ALA A 109 -8.63 2.35 13.63
C ALA A 109 -8.87 3.73 12.99
N ARG A 110 -9.77 3.84 12.01
CA ARG A 110 -10.16 5.13 11.43
C ARG A 110 -10.82 6.06 12.45
N ALA A 111 -11.67 5.51 13.33
CA ALA A 111 -12.31 6.30 14.38
C ALA A 111 -11.32 6.84 15.42
N ASP A 112 -10.21 6.12 15.64
CA ASP A 112 -9.11 6.53 16.52
C ASP A 112 -8.10 7.47 15.82
N GLY A 113 -8.36 7.84 14.56
CA GLY A 113 -7.51 8.76 13.79
C GLY A 113 -6.22 8.12 13.28
N ILE A 114 -6.13 6.79 13.24
CA ILE A 114 -5.00 6.10 12.61
C ILE A 114 -5.10 6.37 11.09
N PRO A 115 -4.05 6.94 10.47
CA PRO A 115 -4.02 7.18 9.04
C PRO A 115 -3.82 5.84 8.32
N LEU A 116 -4.93 5.18 8.04
CA LEU A 116 -5.03 4.00 7.18
C LEU A 116 -5.13 4.39 5.71
#